data_AF-A0A9D6LXI3-F1
#
_entry.id   AF-A0A9D6LXI3-F1
#
_cell.length_a   1.000
_cell.length_b   1.000
_cell.length_c   1.000
_cell.angle_alpha   90.00
_cell.angle_beta   90.00
_cell.angle_gamma   90.00
#
_symmetry.space_group_name_H-M   'P 1'
#
loop_
_entity.id
_entity.type
_entity.pdbx_description
1 polymer ?
#
loop_
_entity_poly.entity_id
_entity_poly.type
_entity_poly.pdbx_seq_one_letter_code
_entity_poly.pdbx_strand_id
1 'polypeptide(L)'
;MSLEFLLRIIGMIAFAVVGWKIGDALGDAPEQTRLILVLILAGAALGLLITPWITLRPYRWVRGTFRQIPAQTLIAATVGLIIGLIIAALTAFPLSLLPEPWRSILPFGSLILFGYLGAWVMIMRERDFFSILDGRLSRESARPQSDKPILLDTSVIIDGRIADISRTGFLDGTLMIPRFV
;
A
#
# COMPACT_ATOMS: atom_id res chain seq x y z
N MET A 1 -11.27 -15.34 -22.76
CA MET A 1 -9.81 -15.29 -23.03
C MET A 1 -9.09 -15.19 -21.69
N SER A 2 -8.21 -16.14 -21.35
CA SER A 2 -7.44 -16.03 -20.11
C SER A 2 -6.43 -14.88 -20.22
N LEU A 3 -6.32 -14.05 -19.19
CA LEU A 3 -5.34 -12.95 -19.10
C LEU A 3 -3.91 -13.42 -19.45
N GLU A 4 -3.63 -14.69 -19.14
CA GLU A 4 -2.38 -15.38 -19.43
C GLU A 4 -2.08 -15.49 -20.92
N PHE A 5 -3.11 -15.78 -21.72
CA PHE A 5 -2.98 -15.89 -23.17
C PHE A 5 -2.70 -14.53 -23.79
N LEU A 6 -3.39 -13.48 -23.33
CA LEU A 6 -3.13 -12.10 -23.74
C LEU A 6 -1.69 -11.66 -23.41
N LEU A 7 -1.23 -11.92 -22.20
CA LEU A 7 0.13 -11.55 -21.78
C LEU A 7 1.19 -12.31 -22.59
N ARG A 8 0.99 -13.60 -22.88
CA ARG A 8 1.88 -14.39 -23.73
C ARG A 8 1.99 -13.83 -25.15
N ILE A 9 0.87 -13.41 -25.74
CA ILE A 9 0.87 -12.78 -27.07
C ILE A 9 1.63 -11.46 -27.06
N ILE A 10 1.39 -10.62 -26.05
CA ILE A 10 2.10 -9.33 -25.90
C ILE A 10 3.61 -9.57 -25.78
N GLY A 11 4.03 -10.52 -24.94
CA GLY A 11 5.43 -10.87 -24.79
C GLY A 11 6.05 -11.47 -26.06
N MET A 12 5.33 -12.34 -26.77
CA MET A 12 5.76 -12.88 -28.06
C MET A 12 6.05 -11.77 -29.07
N ILE A 13 5.15 -10.79 -29.18
CA ILE A 13 5.32 -9.65 -30.10
C ILE A 13 6.51 -8.79 -29.68
N ALA A 14 6.65 -8.48 -28.38
CA ALA A 14 7.76 -7.68 -27.89
C ALA A 14 9.13 -8.33 -28.16
N PHE A 15 9.28 -9.62 -27.86
CA PHE A 15 10.53 -10.34 -28.12
C PHE A 15 10.80 -10.57 -29.61
N ALA A 16 9.75 -10.70 -30.44
CA ALA A 16 9.90 -10.73 -31.89
C ALA A 16 10.45 -9.39 -32.45
N VAL A 17 9.98 -8.25 -31.92
CA VAL A 17 10.49 -6.92 -32.29
C VAL A 17 11.94 -6.73 -31.84
N VAL A 18 12.30 -7.22 -30.65
CA VAL A 18 13.70 -7.23 -30.18
C VAL A 18 14.57 -8.10 -31.09
N GLY A 19 14.10 -9.30 -31.46
CA GLY A 19 14.81 -10.18 -32.40
C GLY A 19 15.02 -9.54 -33.78
N TRP A 20 14.02 -8.80 -34.28
CA TRP A 20 14.15 -8.02 -35.52
C TRP A 20 15.20 -6.91 -35.39
N LYS A 21 15.14 -6.10 -34.33
CA LYS A 21 16.11 -5.02 -34.05
C LYS A 21 17.55 -5.52 -33.96
N ILE A 22 17.75 -6.67 -33.31
CA ILE A 22 19.07 -7.31 -33.20
C ILE A 22 19.52 -7.83 -34.57
N GLY A 23 18.63 -8.49 -35.32
CA GLY A 23 18.94 -8.98 -36.67
C GLY A 23 19.30 -7.88 -37.66
N ASP A 24 18.65 -6.71 -37.54
CA ASP A 24 18.94 -5.53 -38.34
C ASP A 24 20.30 -4.90 -37.96
N ALA A 25 20.61 -4.83 -36.66
CA ALA A 25 21.86 -4.26 -36.15
C ALA A 25 23.12 -5.11 -36.42
N LEU A 26 22.97 -6.41 -36.70
CA LEU A 26 24.08 -7.32 -37.01
C LEU A 26 24.32 -7.48 -38.53
N GLY A 27 23.52 -6.86 -39.40
CA GLY A 27 23.46 -7.22 -40.82
C GLY A 27 24.24 -6.31 -41.77
N ASP A 28 25.39 -6.79 -42.24
CA ASP A 28 26.12 -6.30 -43.43
C ASP A 28 26.39 -7.44 -44.45
N ALA A 29 25.73 -8.60 -44.29
CA ALA A 29 26.01 -9.84 -45.04
C ALA A 29 24.86 -10.25 -45.98
N PRO A 30 25.14 -10.95 -47.11
CA PRO A 30 24.12 -11.34 -48.11
C PRO A 30 23.01 -12.29 -47.61
N GLU A 31 23.16 -12.88 -46.42
CA GLU A 31 22.18 -13.77 -45.76
C GLU A 31 21.27 -13.04 -44.75
N GLN A 32 21.27 -11.70 -44.74
CA GLN A 32 20.59 -10.85 -43.75
C GLN A 32 19.09 -11.18 -43.59
N THR A 33 18.37 -11.43 -44.68
CA THR A 33 16.93 -11.77 -44.62
C THR A 33 16.66 -13.09 -43.89
N ARG A 34 17.53 -14.08 -44.06
CA ARG A 34 17.39 -15.39 -43.38
C ARG A 34 17.70 -15.27 -41.89
N LEU A 35 18.72 -14.49 -41.55
CA LEU A 35 19.16 -14.26 -40.18
C LEU A 35 18.11 -13.48 -39.38
N ILE A 36 17.50 -12.46 -39.97
CA ILE A 36 16.37 -11.71 -39.38
C ILE A 36 15.18 -12.64 -39.13
N LEU A 37 14.78 -13.47 -40.11
CA LEU A 37 13.65 -14.39 -39.95
C LEU A 37 13.88 -15.42 -38.82
N VAL A 38 15.09 -15.97 -38.73
CA VAL A 38 15.45 -16.91 -37.66
C VAL A 38 15.42 -16.22 -36.30
N LEU A 39 15.95 -14.99 -36.18
CA LEU A 39 15.95 -14.23 -34.92
C LEU A 39 14.55 -13.78 -34.48
N ILE A 40 13.67 -13.42 -35.42
CA ILE A 40 12.26 -13.10 -35.13
C ILE A 40 11.53 -14.33 -34.61
N LEU A 41 11.67 -15.48 -35.28
CA LEU A 41 11.02 -16.73 -34.87
C LEU A 41 11.57 -17.24 -33.53
N ALA A 42 12.89 -17.18 -33.33
CA ALA A 42 13.52 -17.54 -32.06
C ALA A 42 13.09 -16.59 -30.93
N GLY A 43 13.04 -15.28 -31.19
CA GLY A 43 12.54 -14.28 -30.25
C GLY A 43 11.07 -14.49 -29.89
N ALA A 44 10.21 -14.76 -30.87
CA ALA A 44 8.80 -15.07 -30.65
C ALA A 44 8.61 -16.34 -29.79
N ALA A 45 9.36 -17.41 -30.10
CA ALA A 45 9.31 -18.66 -29.34
C ALA A 45 9.80 -18.48 -27.89
N LEU A 46 10.91 -17.75 -27.69
CA LEU A 46 11.41 -17.40 -26.36
C LEU A 46 10.42 -16.51 -25.60
N GLY A 47 9.80 -15.54 -26.28
CA GLY A 47 8.77 -14.69 -25.71
C GLY A 47 7.59 -15.50 -25.19
N LEU A 48 7.11 -16.50 -25.92
CA LEU A 48 6.01 -17.37 -25.45
C LEU A 48 6.38 -18.18 -24.20
N LEU A 49 7.63 -18.63 -24.08
CA LEU A 49 8.10 -19.46 -22.97
C LEU A 49 8.39 -18.65 -21.70
N ILE A 50 9.04 -17.49 -21.86
CA ILE A 50 9.60 -16.70 -20.76
C ILE A 50 8.56 -15.76 -20.16
N THR A 51 7.69 -15.17 -20.99
CA THR A 51 6.68 -14.21 -20.56
C THR A 51 5.80 -14.69 -19.39
N PRO A 52 5.29 -15.93 -19.36
CA PRO A 52 4.48 -16.35 -18.22
C PRO A 52 5.26 -16.44 -16.90
N TRP A 53 6.56 -16.70 -16.94
CA TRP A 53 7.39 -16.69 -15.74
C TRP A 53 7.67 -15.28 -15.24
N ILE A 54 7.95 -14.34 -16.15
CA ILE A 54 8.25 -12.94 -15.80
C ILE A 54 6.99 -12.19 -15.37
N THR A 55 5.83 -12.45 -15.97
CA THR A 55 4.64 -11.63 -15.72
C THR A 55 3.71 -12.27 -14.69
N LEU A 56 3.35 -13.55 -14.84
CA LEU A 56 2.27 -14.12 -14.02
C LEU A 56 2.70 -14.44 -12.59
N ARG A 57 3.92 -14.93 -12.39
CA ARG A 57 4.42 -15.29 -11.05
C ARG A 57 4.50 -14.07 -10.11
N PRO A 58 5.18 -12.97 -10.48
CA PRO A 58 5.22 -11.80 -9.61
C PRO A 58 3.85 -11.14 -9.53
N TYR A 59 3.05 -11.10 -10.60
CA TYR A 59 1.70 -10.53 -10.53
C TYR A 59 0.83 -11.25 -9.50
N ARG A 60 0.85 -12.58 -9.47
CA ARG A 60 0.10 -13.36 -8.48
C ARG A 60 0.64 -13.17 -7.06
N TRP A 61 1.97 -13.09 -6.90
CA TRP A 61 2.61 -12.84 -5.61
C TRP A 61 2.27 -11.44 -5.06
N VAL A 62 2.39 -10.40 -5.89
CA VAL A 62 2.00 -9.03 -5.57
C VAL A 62 0.51 -8.96 -5.26
N ARG A 63 -0.35 -9.55 -6.09
CA ARG A 63 -1.82 -9.55 -5.87
C ARG A 63 -2.22 -10.27 -4.58
N GLY A 64 -1.54 -11.36 -4.23
CA GLY A 64 -1.76 -12.08 -2.98
C GLY A 64 -1.37 -11.24 -1.76
N THR A 65 -0.24 -10.55 -1.85
CA THR A 65 0.29 -9.70 -0.78
C THR A 65 -0.58 -8.45 -0.57
N PHE A 66 -0.93 -7.73 -1.64
CA PHE A 66 -1.73 -6.51 -1.57
C PHE A 66 -3.14 -6.74 -1.02
N ARG A 67 -3.72 -7.93 -1.22
CA ARG A 67 -5.05 -8.26 -0.65
C ARG A 67 -5.04 -8.42 0.87
N GLN A 68 -3.88 -8.69 1.46
CA GLN A 68 -3.76 -8.91 2.90
C GLN A 68 -3.38 -7.64 3.66
N ILE A 69 -2.98 -6.58 2.96
CA ILE A 69 -2.62 -5.30 3.56
C ILE A 69 -3.91 -4.50 3.84
N PRO A 70 -4.16 -4.06 5.08
CA PRO A 70 -5.33 -3.26 5.38
C PRO A 70 -5.28 -1.92 4.64
N ALA A 71 -6.45 -1.41 4.24
CA ALA A 71 -6.55 -0.13 3.53
C ALA A 71 -5.96 1.04 4.34
N GLN A 72 -6.08 0.99 5.67
CA GLN A 72 -5.48 1.95 6.59
C GLN A 72 -3.96 2.05 6.41
N THR A 73 -3.28 0.92 6.26
CA THR A 73 -1.82 0.86 6.04
C THR A 73 -1.42 1.44 4.70
N LEU A 74 -2.21 1.22 3.64
CA LEU A 74 -1.93 1.81 2.32
C LEU A 74 -2.06 3.33 2.36
N ILE A 75 -3.08 3.85 3.05
CA ILE A 75 -3.28 5.29 3.24
C ILE A 75 -2.13 5.86 4.07
N ALA A 76 -1.80 5.23 5.20
CA ALA A 76 -0.68 5.64 6.06
C ALA A 76 0.65 5.67 5.28
N ALA A 77 0.97 4.61 4.53
CA ALA A 77 2.17 4.55 3.70
C ALA A 77 2.22 5.69 2.68
N THR A 78 1.09 5.98 2.02
CA THR A 78 1.00 7.03 1.00
C THR A 78 1.20 8.42 1.61
N VAL A 79 0.52 8.72 2.72
CA VAL A 79 0.67 10.00 3.42
C VAL A 79 2.09 10.17 3.95
N GLY A 80 2.65 9.12 4.55
CA GLY A 80 4.03 9.11 5.03
C GLY A 80 5.04 9.35 3.91
N LEU A 81 4.84 8.72 2.75
CA LEU A 81 5.68 8.89 1.57
C LEU A 81 5.61 10.32 1.04
N ILE A 82 4.41 10.92 0.95
CA ILE A 82 4.25 12.31 0.52
C ILE A 82 4.99 13.26 1.47
N ILE A 83 4.79 13.12 2.78
CA ILE A 83 5.48 13.94 3.79
C ILE A 83 6.99 13.76 3.70
N GLY A 84 7.45 12.50 3.58
CA GLY A 84 8.88 12.18 3.42
C GLY A 84 9.48 12.81 2.17
N LEU A 85 8.78 12.80 1.04
CA LEU A 85 9.23 13.43 -0.21
C LEU A 85 9.24 14.96 -0.11
N ILE A 86 8.30 15.58 0.60
CA ILE A 86 8.32 17.02 0.86
C ILE A 86 9.58 17.38 1.67
N ILE A 87 9.87 16.64 2.74
CA ILE A 87 11.08 16.84 3.55
C ILE A 87 12.34 16.62 2.69
N ALA A 88 12.35 15.58 1.85
CA ALA A 88 13.44 15.33 0.92
C ALA A 88 13.67 16.51 -0.03
N ALA A 89 12.60 17.05 -0.62
CA ALA A 89 12.67 18.18 -1.53
C ALA A 89 13.19 19.44 -0.84
N LEU A 90 12.76 19.71 0.39
CA LEU A 90 13.25 20.84 1.19
C LEU A 90 14.75 20.69 1.54
N THR A 91 15.19 19.47 1.85
CA THR A 91 16.61 19.19 2.14
C THR A 91 17.48 19.10 0.88
N ALA A 92 16.90 18.83 -0.28
CA ALA A 92 17.64 18.74 -1.54
C ALA A 92 18.32 20.05 -1.93
N PHE A 93 17.70 21.20 -1.63
CA PHE A 93 18.28 22.51 -1.92
C PHE A 93 19.63 22.72 -1.20
N PRO A 94 19.72 22.69 0.15
CA PRO A 94 21.00 22.86 0.83
C PRO A 94 22.02 21.76 0.49
N LEU A 95 21.58 20.53 0.20
CA LEU A 95 22.46 19.44 -0.21
C LEU A 95 23.08 19.67 -1.59
N SER A 96 22.38 20.35 -2.50
CA SER A 96 22.90 20.66 -3.83
C SER A 96 23.98 21.76 -3.84
N LEU A 97 24.11 22.51 -2.75
CA LEU A 97 25.15 23.52 -2.58
C LEU A 97 26.52 22.91 -2.20
N LEU A 98 26.58 21.62 -1.85
CA LEU A 98 27.82 20.95 -1.49
C LEU A 98 28.78 20.81 -2.69
N PRO A 99 30.09 20.62 -2.45
CA PRO A 99 31.04 20.30 -3.52
C PRO A 99 30.76 18.93 -4.16
N GLU A 100 31.23 18.73 -5.39
CA GLU A 100 31.27 17.38 -5.98
C GLU A 100 32.18 16.46 -5.15
N PRO A 101 31.85 15.17 -5.00
CA PRO A 101 30.77 14.42 -5.67
C PRO A 101 29.40 14.46 -4.94
N TRP A 102 29.35 15.13 -3.79
CA TRP A 102 28.21 15.07 -2.87
C TRP A 102 26.96 15.76 -3.42
N ARG A 103 27.13 16.83 -4.20
CA ARG A 103 26.05 17.53 -4.91
C ARG A 103 25.21 16.59 -5.77
N SER A 104 25.83 15.65 -6.46
CA SER A 104 25.14 14.75 -7.39
C SER A 104 24.43 13.60 -6.67
N ILE A 105 24.98 13.15 -5.54
CA ILE A 105 24.55 11.92 -4.86
C ILE A 105 23.55 12.22 -3.74
N LEU A 106 23.80 13.24 -2.93
CA LEU A 106 23.03 13.48 -1.70
C LEU A 106 21.57 13.90 -1.93
N PRO A 107 21.22 14.76 -2.91
CA PRO A 107 19.82 15.09 -3.18
C PRO A 107 19.01 13.89 -3.65
N PHE A 108 19.62 13.00 -4.42
CA PHE A 108 18.95 11.76 -4.85
C PHE A 108 18.85 10.76 -3.70
N GLY A 109 19.93 10.63 -2.92
CA GLY A 109 19.95 9.80 -1.72
C GLY A 109 18.92 10.25 -0.67
N SER A 110 18.72 11.56 -0.51
CA SER A 110 17.72 12.10 0.42
C SER A 110 16.30 11.76 -0.01
N LEU A 111 16.00 11.77 -1.32
CA LEU A 111 14.69 11.37 -1.86
C LEU A 111 14.33 9.92 -1.47
N ILE A 112 15.28 9.00 -1.65
CA ILE A 112 15.10 7.59 -1.30
C ILE A 112 15.00 7.43 0.22
N LEU A 113 15.93 8.06 0.96
CA LEU A 113 16.01 7.93 2.41
C LEU A 113 14.76 8.47 3.10
N PHE A 114 14.38 9.72 2.84
CA PHE A 114 13.23 10.34 3.49
C PHE A 114 11.90 9.81 2.96
N GLY A 115 11.81 9.42 1.68
CA GLY A 115 10.62 8.73 1.16
C GLY A 115 10.37 7.41 1.89
N TYR A 116 11.42 6.59 2.08
CA TYR A 116 11.34 5.34 2.83
C TYR A 116 11.04 5.57 4.32
N LEU A 117 11.78 6.47 4.98
CA LEU A 117 11.58 6.77 6.40
C LEU A 117 10.18 7.35 6.67
N GLY A 118 9.69 8.25 5.82
CA GLY A 118 8.37 8.83 5.95
C GLY A 118 7.27 7.78 5.87
N ALA A 119 7.33 6.90 4.87
CA ALA A 119 6.40 5.77 4.74
C ALA A 119 6.49 4.82 5.95
N TRP A 120 7.71 4.46 6.36
CA TRP A 120 7.95 3.55 7.48
C TRP A 120 7.40 4.08 8.81
N VAL A 121 7.69 5.35 9.14
CA VAL A 121 7.21 5.99 10.38
C VAL A 121 5.69 6.04 10.41
N MET A 122 5.05 6.38 9.28
CA MET A 122 3.60 6.51 9.22
C MET A 122 2.89 5.14 9.29
N ILE A 123 3.46 4.10 8.68
CA ILE A 123 2.97 2.72 8.85
C ILE A 123 3.13 2.26 10.31
N MET A 124 4.28 2.52 10.94
CA MET A 124 4.53 2.10 12.32
C MET A 124 3.55 2.73 13.33
N ARG A 125 3.10 3.96 13.05
CA ARG A 125 2.16 4.71 13.91
C ARG A 125 0.73 4.76 13.38
N GLU A 126 0.39 3.96 12.37
CA GLU A 126 -0.93 4.04 11.70
C GLU A 126 -2.11 3.97 12.70
N ARG A 127 -2.02 3.08 13.70
CA ARG A 127 -3.07 2.90 14.71
C ARG A 127 -3.27 4.14 15.59
N ASP A 128 -2.17 4.77 15.99
CA ASP A 128 -2.19 5.99 16.80
C ASP A 128 -2.88 7.12 16.02
N PHE A 129 -2.50 7.32 14.75
CA PHE A 129 -3.07 8.37 13.89
C PHE A 129 -4.57 8.18 13.64
N PHE A 130 -5.00 6.95 13.30
CA PHE A 130 -6.42 6.68 13.07
C PHE A 130 -7.24 6.75 14.36
N SER A 131 -6.70 6.35 15.51
CA SER A 131 -7.40 6.46 16.81
C SER A 131 -7.69 7.92 17.21
N ILE A 132 -6.78 8.85 16.88
CA ILE A 132 -6.99 10.29 17.13
C ILE A 132 -8.06 10.84 16.19
N LEU A 133 -8.09 10.38 14.93
CA LEU A 133 -9.08 10.80 13.95
C LEU A 133 -10.49 10.32 14.34
N ASP A 134 -10.63 9.05 14.72
CA ASP A 134 -11.88 8.48 15.23
C ASP A 134 -12.35 9.18 16.50
N GLY A 135 -11.41 9.50 17.40
CA GLY A 135 -11.69 10.25 18.63
C GLY A 135 -12.14 11.69 18.39
N ARG A 136 -11.72 12.34 17.28
CA ARG A 136 -12.17 13.68 16.89
C ARG A 136 -13.54 13.65 16.21
N LEU A 137 -13.77 12.68 15.33
CA LEU A 137 -15.06 12.49 14.64
C LEU A 137 -16.18 12.08 15.62
N SER A 138 -15.85 11.24 16.61
CA SER A 138 -16.78 10.94 17.71
C SER A 138 -17.06 12.14 18.61
N ARG A 139 -16.11 13.07 18.78
CA ARG A 139 -16.31 14.25 19.63
C ARG A 139 -17.25 15.28 19.02
N GLU A 140 -17.35 15.32 17.70
CA GLU A 140 -18.26 16.23 16.97
C GLU A 140 -19.68 15.66 16.86
N SER A 141 -19.87 14.36 17.14
CA SER A 141 -21.16 13.66 17.10
C SER A 141 -21.65 13.13 18.46
N ALA A 142 -20.92 13.33 19.56
CA ALA A 142 -21.30 12.82 20.88
C ALA A 142 -21.97 13.87 21.78
N ARG A 143 -23.31 13.86 21.83
CA ARG A 143 -23.93 13.54 23.12
C ARG A 143 -23.44 12.15 23.50
N PRO A 144 -22.91 11.89 24.70
CA PRO A 144 -22.33 10.61 25.05
C PRO A 144 -23.47 9.61 25.26
N GLN A 145 -24.08 9.11 24.20
CA GLN A 145 -24.78 7.84 24.29
C GLN A 145 -23.69 6.77 24.33
N SER A 146 -23.21 6.54 25.55
CA SER A 146 -22.50 5.34 25.95
C SER A 146 -23.35 4.15 25.53
N ASP A 147 -23.10 3.65 24.32
CA ASP A 147 -23.76 2.48 23.73
C ASP A 147 -23.36 1.17 24.45
N LYS A 148 -22.63 1.30 25.56
CA LYS A 148 -22.28 0.18 26.42
C LYS A 148 -23.43 -0.02 27.42
N PRO A 149 -24.18 -1.13 27.32
CA PRO A 149 -25.20 -1.42 28.30
C PRO A 149 -24.58 -1.66 29.68
N ILE A 150 -25.18 -1.06 30.71
CA ILE A 150 -24.80 -1.26 32.11
C ILE A 150 -25.61 -2.44 32.63
N LEU A 151 -24.96 -3.57 32.86
CA LEU A 151 -25.61 -4.77 33.35
C LEU A 151 -25.85 -4.65 34.87
N LEU A 152 -27.11 -4.81 35.28
CA LEU A 152 -27.52 -4.79 36.68
C LEU A 152 -27.54 -6.22 37.25
N ASP A 153 -26.88 -6.39 38.39
CA ASP A 153 -26.92 -7.61 39.20
C ASP A 153 -27.99 -7.52 40.29
N THR A 154 -28.46 -8.66 40.81
CA THR A 154 -29.51 -8.72 41.85
C THR A 154 -29.11 -7.93 43.10
N SER A 155 -27.84 -8.00 43.50
CA SER A 155 -27.30 -7.29 44.66
C SER A 155 -27.48 -5.76 44.57
N VAL A 156 -27.22 -5.20 43.39
CA VAL A 156 -27.31 -3.77 43.11
C VAL A 156 -28.76 -3.28 43.10
N ILE A 157 -29.69 -4.14 42.66
CA ILE A 157 -31.12 -3.85 42.68
C ILE A 157 -31.65 -3.86 44.13
N ILE A 158 -31.24 -4.83 44.94
CA ILE A 158 -31.67 -4.94 46.34
C ILE A 158 -31.15 -3.76 47.19
N ASP A 159 -29.93 -3.29 46.93
CA ASP A 159 -29.34 -2.13 47.62
C ASP A 159 -30.09 -0.82 47.31
N GLY A 160 -30.73 -0.71 46.14
CA GLY A 160 -31.63 0.39 45.79
C GLY A 160 -30.95 1.74 45.47
N ARG A 161 -29.73 1.98 45.97
CA ARG A 161 -28.94 3.20 45.71
C ARG A 161 -28.70 3.50 44.23
N ILE A 162 -28.78 2.49 43.36
CA ILE A 162 -28.63 2.64 41.92
C ILE A 162 -29.68 3.58 41.29
N ALA A 163 -30.89 3.64 41.87
CA ALA A 163 -31.96 4.51 41.39
C ALA A 163 -31.66 6.00 41.67
N ASP A 164 -31.03 6.31 42.80
CA ASP A 164 -30.64 7.68 43.13
C ASP A 164 -29.43 8.13 42.31
N ILE A 165 -28.46 7.23 42.13
CA ILE A 165 -27.28 7.48 41.29
C ILE A 165 -27.69 7.69 39.83
N SER A 166 -28.66 6.93 39.30
CA SER A 166 -29.14 7.14 37.93
C SER A 166 -29.84 8.50 37.76
N ARG A 167 -30.62 8.94 38.75
CA ARG A 167 -31.28 10.26 38.75
C ARG A 167 -30.30 11.43 38.79
N THR A 168 -29.11 11.24 39.36
CA THR A 168 -28.06 12.28 39.39
C THR A 168 -27.40 12.49 38.03
N GLY A 169 -27.66 11.62 37.04
CA GLY A 169 -26.99 11.65 35.74
C GLY A 169 -25.55 11.10 35.78
N PHE A 170 -25.14 10.47 36.88
CA PHE A 170 -23.81 9.86 37.02
C PHE A 170 -23.65 8.58 36.18
N LEU A 171 -24.75 7.90 35.86
CA LEU A 171 -24.76 6.71 35.00
C LEU A 171 -25.20 7.11 33.59
N ASP A 172 -24.30 6.94 32.64
CA ASP A 172 -24.54 7.23 31.23
C ASP A 172 -24.57 5.91 30.46
N GLY A 173 -25.77 5.45 30.07
CA GLY A 173 -25.98 4.19 29.36
C GLY A 173 -27.32 3.51 29.67
N THR A 174 -27.71 2.57 28.82
CA THR A 174 -28.93 1.78 29.02
C THR A 174 -28.71 0.71 30.10
N LEU A 175 -29.52 0.77 31.17
CA LEU A 175 -29.54 -0.25 32.22
C LEU A 175 -30.18 -1.53 31.67
N MET A 176 -29.42 -2.63 31.64
CA MET A 176 -29.90 -3.95 31.24
C MET A 176 -30.02 -4.89 32.44
N ILE A 177 -31.16 -5.56 32.55
CA ILE A 177 -31.43 -6.54 33.59
C ILE A 177 -31.48 -7.93 32.92
N PRO A 178 -30.58 -8.86 33.27
CA PRO A 178 -30.67 -10.24 32.79
C PRO A 178 -31.97 -10.90 33.22
N ARG A 179 -32.54 -11.79 32.38
CA ARG A 179 -33.80 -12.50 32.69
C ARG A 179 -33.78 -13.38 33.95
N PHE A 180 -32.59 -13.72 34.45
CA PHE A 180 -32.41 -14.58 35.63
C PHE A 180 -32.22 -13.80 36.93
N VAL A 181 -32.13 -12.48 36.86
CA VAL A 181 -32.08 -11.54 38.00
C VAL A 181 -33.50 -11.20 38.42
#